data_AF-A0A929H2A4-F1
#
_entry.id   AF-A0A929H2A4-F1
#
_cell.length_a   1.000
_cell.length_b   1.000
_cell.length_c   1.000
_cell.angle_alpha   90.00
_cell.angle_beta   90.00
_cell.angle_gamma   90.00
#
_symmetry.space_group_name_H-M   'P 1'
#
loop_
_entity.id
_entity.type
_entity.pdbx_description
1 polymer ?
#
loop_
_entity_poly.entity_id
_entity_poly.type
_entity_poly.pdbx_seq_one_letter_code
_entity_poly.pdbx_strand_id
1 'polypeptide(L)'
;MILDRIPVCHRWIFFNLLLFIMQIPVNSQVFLSFEDSLLTGWTQNKDFRWEISGNFPLIDNFSLHHAYDNSSSGKDRISYPLFNLKPDSGLVTWNFVVRHGYPPSSANNWSFFLMSDKDATEMYPGGDLNGLVMGVNYTGSSDLVSLWKIVEGDASVLLETGFNYEENVSTSDIINFEVTRTLSGLWEIKIDTSDNFNHQISIGSVTDSWLMPCRHFGIYYEYSSSQDRKLWIDDISIQGRFFKDT
;
A
#
# COMPACT_ATOMS: atom_id res chain seq x y z
N MET A 1 -35.33 -10.77 81.34
CA MET A 1 -34.05 -11.44 81.09
C MET A 1 -34.11 -11.96 79.66
N ILE A 2 -33.35 -11.31 78.76
CA ILE A 2 -32.90 -11.73 77.43
C ILE A 2 -33.98 -12.08 76.39
N LEU A 3 -34.21 -11.13 75.45
CA LEU A 3 -34.74 -11.39 74.12
C LEU A 3 -33.56 -11.30 73.15
N ASP A 4 -33.13 -12.45 72.62
CA ASP A 4 -32.05 -12.57 71.65
C ASP A 4 -32.43 -11.90 70.31
N ARG A 5 -31.61 -10.94 69.88
CA ARG A 5 -31.62 -10.44 68.51
C ARG A 5 -30.57 -11.21 67.71
N ILE A 6 -31.02 -12.00 66.75
CA ILE A 6 -30.16 -12.60 65.71
C ILE A 6 -30.08 -11.59 64.54
N PRO A 7 -28.90 -11.11 64.12
CA PRO A 7 -28.79 -10.34 62.89
C PRO A 7 -28.62 -11.31 61.70
N VAL A 8 -29.50 -11.18 60.71
CA VAL A 8 -29.41 -11.90 59.44
C VAL A 8 -28.30 -11.28 58.59
N CYS A 9 -27.15 -11.95 58.54
CA CYS A 9 -26.02 -11.60 57.70
C CYS A 9 -26.38 -11.86 56.22
N HIS A 10 -26.76 -10.82 55.48
CA HIS A 10 -26.91 -10.89 54.03
C HIS A 10 -25.53 -10.84 53.38
N ARG A 11 -24.99 -12.01 53.03
CA ARG A 11 -23.80 -12.17 52.20
C ARG A 11 -24.15 -11.77 50.77
N TRP A 12 -23.75 -10.56 50.38
CA TRP A 12 -23.76 -10.13 48.99
C TRP A 12 -22.69 -10.91 48.23
N ILE A 13 -23.10 -11.91 47.45
CA ILE A 13 -22.24 -12.56 46.46
C ILE A 13 -22.10 -11.56 45.31
N PHE A 14 -20.98 -10.83 45.29
CA PHE A 14 -20.57 -10.07 44.10
C PHE A 14 -20.20 -11.07 43.01
N PHE A 15 -21.13 -11.28 42.08
CA PHE A 15 -20.86 -11.99 40.83
C PHE A 15 -20.03 -11.05 39.95
N ASN A 16 -18.70 -11.17 40.02
CA ASN A 16 -17.79 -10.50 39.09
C ASN A 16 -17.98 -11.14 37.71
N LEU A 17 -18.90 -10.57 36.91
CA LEU A 17 -19.03 -10.88 35.50
C LEU A 17 -17.81 -10.29 34.78
N LEU A 18 -16.75 -11.09 34.63
CA LEU A 18 -15.60 -10.75 33.82
C LEU A 18 -16.04 -10.75 32.34
N LEU A 19 -16.49 -9.59 31.86
CA LEU A 19 -16.76 -9.34 30.44
C LEU A 19 -15.42 -9.38 29.69
N PHE A 20 -15.04 -10.55 29.19
CA PHE A 20 -14.05 -10.67 28.14
C PHE A 20 -14.66 -10.03 26.88
N ILE A 21 -14.29 -8.79 26.59
CA ILE A 21 -14.57 -8.15 25.31
C ILE A 21 -13.74 -8.93 24.28
N MET A 22 -14.35 -9.95 23.65
CA MET A 22 -13.78 -10.55 22.46
C MET A 22 -13.70 -9.46 21.39
N GLN A 23 -12.48 -9.02 21.08
CA GLN A 23 -12.22 -8.15 19.94
C GLN A 23 -12.56 -8.96 18.69
N ILE A 24 -13.73 -8.72 18.11
CA ILE A 24 -14.12 -9.38 16.86
C ILE A 24 -13.27 -8.76 15.74
N PRO A 25 -12.44 -9.54 15.02
CA PRO A 25 -11.72 -9.02 13.87
C PRO A 25 -12.73 -8.64 12.79
N VAL A 26 -12.81 -7.34 12.45
CA VAL A 26 -13.58 -6.85 11.31
C VAL A 26 -12.62 -6.71 10.13
N ASN A 27 -12.99 -7.26 8.98
CA ASN A 27 -12.31 -6.92 7.73
C ASN A 27 -12.66 -5.47 7.41
N SER A 28 -11.63 -4.62 7.35
CA SER A 28 -11.78 -3.20 6.99
C SER A 28 -11.03 -2.94 5.70
N GLN A 29 -11.35 -1.82 5.08
CA GLN A 29 -10.71 -1.38 3.85
C GLN A 29 -10.29 0.08 3.98
N VAL A 30 -9.10 0.38 3.48
CA VAL A 30 -8.78 1.72 2.99
C VAL A 30 -9.19 1.74 1.53
N PHE A 31 -9.96 2.74 1.12
CA PHE A 31 -10.34 2.94 -0.27
C PHE A 31 -10.22 4.42 -0.63
N LEU A 32 -9.44 4.71 -1.67
CA LEU A 32 -9.17 6.06 -2.18
C LEU A 32 -9.43 6.07 -3.69
N SER A 33 -10.60 6.55 -4.09
CA SER A 33 -10.97 6.76 -5.50
C SER A 33 -10.64 8.17 -6.01
N PHE A 34 -10.18 9.06 -5.15
CA PHE A 34 -9.83 10.46 -5.47
C PHE A 34 -10.97 11.36 -6.01
N GLU A 35 -12.18 10.83 -6.17
CA GLU A 35 -13.36 11.56 -6.64
C GLU A 35 -13.84 12.69 -5.70
N ASP A 36 -13.31 12.77 -4.48
CA ASP A 36 -13.53 13.92 -3.59
C ASP A 36 -12.65 15.13 -3.97
N SER A 37 -11.73 14.98 -4.92
CA SER A 37 -10.74 15.97 -5.37
C SER A 37 -9.77 16.46 -4.27
N LEU A 38 -9.60 15.69 -3.20
CA LEU A 38 -8.79 16.09 -2.04
C LEU A 38 -7.55 15.21 -1.86
N LEU A 39 -6.40 15.85 -1.66
CA LEU A 39 -5.15 15.19 -1.27
C LEU A 39 -5.00 15.11 0.27
N THR A 40 -6.12 15.09 1.00
CA THR A 40 -6.11 15.12 2.47
C THR A 40 -5.50 13.83 3.03
N GLY A 41 -4.66 13.95 4.05
CA GLY A 41 -4.04 12.81 4.75
C GLY A 41 -2.77 12.26 4.10
N TRP A 42 -2.44 12.69 2.88
CA TRP A 42 -1.18 12.33 2.24
C TRP A 42 -0.02 13.20 2.70
N THR A 43 1.15 12.59 2.86
CA THR A 43 2.42 13.26 3.15
C THR A 43 3.32 13.16 1.93
N GLN A 44 3.75 14.28 1.38
CA GLN A 44 4.70 14.33 0.26
C GLN A 44 6.13 14.51 0.80
N ASN A 45 7.14 13.96 0.13
CA ASN A 45 8.54 14.22 0.51
C ASN A 45 8.95 15.68 0.26
N LYS A 46 8.30 16.34 -0.69
CA LYS A 46 8.39 17.77 -0.98
C LYS A 46 6.99 18.27 -1.29
N ASP A 47 6.65 19.48 -0.88
CA ASP A 47 5.33 20.03 -1.15
C ASP A 47 5.10 20.25 -2.66
N PHE A 48 3.83 20.16 -3.07
CA PHE A 48 3.35 20.44 -4.43
C PHE A 48 3.94 19.54 -5.53
N ARG A 49 4.32 18.30 -5.20
CA ARG A 49 4.77 17.28 -6.16
C ARG A 49 3.65 16.43 -6.72
N TRP A 50 2.56 16.32 -5.99
CA TRP A 50 1.40 15.52 -6.34
C TRP A 50 0.13 16.35 -6.23
N GLU A 51 -0.83 16.04 -7.09
CA GLU A 51 -2.15 16.64 -7.12
C GLU A 51 -3.22 15.58 -7.36
N ILE A 52 -4.48 15.90 -7.04
CA ILE A 52 -5.62 15.18 -7.57
C ILE A 52 -6.08 15.92 -8.82
N SER A 53 -6.07 15.25 -9.97
CA SER A 53 -6.19 15.90 -11.28
C SER A 53 -7.26 15.26 -12.15
N GLY A 54 -8.03 16.09 -12.85
CA GLY A 54 -8.84 15.67 -14.00
C GLY A 54 -8.06 15.65 -15.32
N ASN A 55 -6.74 15.84 -15.27
CA ASN A 55 -5.88 15.70 -16.45
C ASN A 55 -5.60 14.23 -16.73
N PHE A 56 -6.31 13.69 -17.72
CA PHE A 56 -6.21 12.29 -18.15
C PHE A 56 -6.42 11.30 -16.99
N PRO A 57 -7.56 11.37 -16.27
CA PRO A 57 -7.86 10.45 -15.18
C PRO A 57 -7.87 9.01 -15.68
N LEU A 58 -7.60 8.06 -14.80
CA LEU A 58 -7.61 6.64 -15.10
C LEU A 58 -9.01 6.07 -14.97
N ILE A 59 -9.71 6.46 -13.89
CA ILE A 59 -11.09 6.08 -13.62
C ILE A 59 -11.89 7.35 -13.31
N ASP A 60 -13.14 7.37 -13.78
CA ASP A 60 -14.09 8.46 -13.56
C ASP A 60 -13.53 9.86 -13.86
N ASN A 61 -13.38 10.73 -12.87
CA ASN A 61 -13.08 12.16 -13.09
C ASN A 61 -11.70 12.57 -12.57
N PHE A 62 -11.17 11.91 -11.55
CA PHE A 62 -9.97 12.37 -10.86
C PHE A 62 -9.04 11.21 -10.50
N SER A 63 -7.74 11.43 -10.70
CA SER A 63 -6.70 10.50 -10.23
C SER A 63 -5.59 11.24 -9.49
N LEU A 64 -4.85 10.52 -8.65
CA LEU A 64 -3.59 11.01 -8.13
C LEU A 64 -2.57 11.12 -9.27
N HIS A 65 -1.96 12.29 -9.41
CA HIS A 65 -1.06 12.61 -10.52
C HIS A 65 0.20 13.31 -9.98
N HIS A 66 1.37 12.95 -10.52
CA HIS A 66 2.58 13.73 -10.28
C HIS A 66 2.47 15.09 -10.99
N ALA A 67 2.51 16.20 -10.27
CA ALA A 67 2.12 17.52 -10.80
C ALA A 67 3.30 18.43 -11.18
N TYR A 68 4.51 18.16 -10.66
CA TYR A 68 5.59 19.13 -10.72
C TYR A 68 6.35 19.08 -12.06
N ASP A 69 6.50 20.24 -12.70
CA ASP A 69 7.31 20.45 -13.91
C ASP A 69 8.77 20.69 -13.53
N ASN A 70 9.61 19.66 -13.63
CA ASN A 70 10.99 19.70 -13.18
C ASN A 70 11.93 20.08 -14.33
N SER A 71 12.80 21.05 -14.08
CA SER A 71 13.89 21.39 -15.00
C SER A 71 15.04 20.37 -15.00
N SER A 72 15.03 19.38 -14.09
CA SER A 72 16.04 18.32 -13.96
C SER A 72 15.38 16.98 -13.63
N SER A 73 16.16 15.90 -13.58
CA SER A 73 15.69 14.65 -12.99
C SER A 73 15.34 14.80 -11.51
N GLY A 74 14.47 13.92 -11.01
CA GLY A 74 13.92 13.99 -9.67
C GLY A 74 13.46 12.63 -9.12
N LYS A 75 13.19 12.63 -7.81
CA LYS A 75 12.65 11.52 -7.04
C LYS A 75 11.59 12.07 -6.09
N ASP A 76 10.34 11.97 -6.49
CA ASP A 76 9.22 12.46 -5.71
C ASP A 76 8.39 11.29 -5.18
N ARG A 77 7.92 11.46 -3.94
CA ARG A 77 7.26 10.42 -3.17
C ARG A 77 6.07 10.99 -2.44
N ILE A 78 5.08 10.13 -2.23
CA ILE A 78 3.91 10.46 -1.42
C ILE A 78 3.46 9.23 -0.65
N SER A 79 3.05 9.41 0.60
CA SER A 79 2.65 8.32 1.47
C SER A 79 1.36 8.64 2.18
N TYR A 80 0.58 7.61 2.48
CA TYR A 80 -0.65 7.71 3.24
C TYR A 80 -0.56 6.80 4.47
N PRO A 81 -1.07 7.22 5.64
CA PRO A 81 -1.05 6.39 6.84
C PRO A 81 -1.85 5.09 6.67
N LEU A 82 -1.23 3.97 7.03
CA LEU A 82 -1.79 2.63 7.02
C LEU A 82 -1.68 2.00 8.41
N PHE A 83 -2.15 2.72 9.42
CA PHE A 83 -2.14 2.22 10.78
C PHE A 83 -3.04 1.00 10.92
N ASN A 84 -2.73 0.16 11.92
CA ASN A 84 -3.56 -0.93 12.39
C ASN A 84 -3.70 -2.13 11.45
N LEU A 85 -3.18 -2.10 10.23
CA LEU A 85 -3.14 -3.30 9.36
C LEU A 85 -2.33 -4.40 10.04
N LYS A 86 -2.92 -5.61 10.13
CA LYS A 86 -2.27 -6.79 10.72
C LYS A 86 -2.07 -7.88 9.67
N PRO A 87 -0.94 -7.84 8.94
CA PRO A 87 -0.68 -8.74 7.82
C PRO A 87 -0.46 -10.21 8.24
N ASP A 88 -0.24 -10.46 9.54
CA ASP A 88 -0.10 -11.77 10.18
C ASP A 88 -1.43 -12.37 10.65
N SER A 89 -2.57 -11.74 10.33
CA SER A 89 -3.86 -12.14 10.88
C SER A 89 -4.89 -12.58 9.84
N GLY A 90 -4.56 -12.56 8.54
CA GLY A 90 -5.47 -12.99 7.48
C GLY A 90 -4.90 -12.77 6.09
N LEU A 91 -5.77 -12.88 5.07
CA LEU A 91 -5.47 -12.41 3.72
C LEU A 91 -5.40 -10.88 3.74
N VAL A 92 -4.38 -10.33 3.12
CA VAL A 92 -4.30 -8.90 2.79
C VAL A 92 -4.26 -8.76 1.28
N THR A 93 -5.02 -7.81 0.76
CA THR A 93 -5.08 -7.48 -0.66
C THR A 93 -4.80 -6.00 -0.84
N TRP A 94 -3.82 -5.66 -1.67
CA TRP A 94 -3.60 -4.33 -2.19
C TRP A 94 -4.05 -4.33 -3.64
N ASN A 95 -4.88 -3.38 -4.02
CA ASN A 95 -5.33 -3.16 -5.39
C ASN A 95 -5.13 -1.68 -5.73
N PHE A 96 -4.62 -1.39 -6.92
CA PHE A 96 -4.47 -0.03 -7.42
C PHE A 96 -4.32 -0.03 -8.93
N VAL A 97 -4.62 1.11 -9.54
CA VAL A 97 -4.54 1.32 -10.99
C VAL A 97 -3.39 2.29 -11.30
N VAL A 98 -2.61 1.99 -12.33
CA VAL A 98 -1.43 2.76 -12.76
C VAL A 98 -1.51 3.07 -14.24
N ARG A 99 -1.08 4.28 -14.60
CA ARG A 99 -0.53 4.57 -15.94
C ARG A 99 0.85 5.19 -15.82
N HIS A 100 1.81 4.63 -16.56
CA HIS A 100 3.17 5.15 -16.68
C HIS A 100 3.43 5.63 -18.12
N GLY A 101 3.57 6.95 -18.30
CA GLY A 101 3.49 7.61 -19.59
C GLY A 101 4.73 7.49 -20.49
N TYR A 102 5.65 6.55 -20.21
CA TYR A 102 6.87 6.30 -20.99
C TYR A 102 7.50 4.94 -20.60
N PRO A 103 8.41 4.39 -21.43
CA PRO A 103 9.11 3.15 -21.12
C PRO A 103 10.01 3.24 -19.88
N PRO A 104 9.95 2.27 -18.94
CA PRO A 104 10.76 2.30 -17.72
C PRO A 104 12.26 2.17 -18.00
N SER A 105 13.06 2.58 -17.02
CA SER A 105 14.52 2.39 -16.97
C SER A 105 15.00 2.54 -15.53
N SER A 106 16.28 2.29 -15.24
CA SER A 106 16.82 2.48 -13.88
C SER A 106 16.70 3.92 -13.36
N ALA A 107 16.66 4.93 -14.24
CA ALA A 107 16.52 6.34 -13.87
C ALA A 107 15.14 6.93 -14.20
N ASN A 108 14.21 6.10 -14.70
CA ASN A 108 12.83 6.50 -14.94
C ASN A 108 11.91 5.33 -14.57
N ASN A 109 11.45 5.29 -13.33
CA ASN A 109 10.80 4.13 -12.75
C ASN A 109 9.73 4.56 -11.74
N TRP A 110 8.90 3.61 -11.34
CA TRP A 110 7.88 3.84 -10.32
C TRP A 110 7.78 2.63 -9.40
N SER A 111 7.32 2.88 -8.19
CA SER A 111 7.05 1.80 -7.24
C SER A 111 5.95 2.17 -6.25
N PHE A 112 5.18 1.18 -5.85
CA PHE A 112 4.15 1.24 -4.85
C PHE A 112 4.61 0.50 -3.59
N PHE A 113 4.86 1.24 -2.51
CA PHE A 113 5.13 0.68 -1.19
C PHE A 113 3.83 0.13 -0.63
N LEU A 114 3.70 -1.20 -0.66
CA LEU A 114 2.56 -1.93 -0.09
C LEU A 114 2.52 -1.74 1.43
N MET A 115 3.70 -1.76 2.05
CA MET A 115 3.88 -1.54 3.48
C MET A 115 5.22 -0.82 3.72
N SER A 116 5.20 0.17 4.62
CA SER A 116 6.40 0.85 5.14
C SER A 116 6.24 1.19 6.62
N ASP A 117 7.32 1.11 7.40
CA ASP A 117 7.38 1.62 8.78
C ASP A 117 7.72 3.12 8.87
N LYS A 118 8.11 3.74 7.75
CA LYS A 118 8.35 5.18 7.58
C LYS A 118 7.43 5.80 6.52
N ASP A 119 7.37 7.12 6.46
CA ASP A 119 6.59 7.86 5.46
C ASP A 119 7.42 8.16 4.18
N ALA A 120 6.87 9.00 3.29
CA ALA A 120 7.47 9.41 2.03
C ALA A 120 8.89 9.98 2.13
N THR A 121 9.30 10.48 3.31
CA THR A 121 10.65 11.01 3.53
C THR A 121 11.71 9.92 3.40
N GLU A 122 11.39 8.65 3.69
CA GLU A 122 12.33 7.53 3.58
C GLU A 122 12.03 6.56 2.43
N MET A 123 10.86 6.62 1.78
CA MET A 123 10.44 5.69 0.71
C MET A 123 11.22 5.82 -0.62
N TYR A 124 12.52 5.56 -0.64
CA TYR A 124 13.38 5.57 -1.83
C TYR A 124 14.50 4.53 -1.70
N PRO A 125 15.15 4.10 -2.80
CA PRO A 125 16.28 3.20 -2.72
C PRO A 125 17.41 3.81 -1.85
N GLY A 126 17.74 3.14 -0.74
CA GLY A 126 18.73 3.59 0.24
C GLY A 126 18.19 4.49 1.36
N GLY A 127 16.88 4.70 1.48
CA GLY A 127 16.27 5.33 2.66
C GLY A 127 16.23 4.39 3.87
N ASP A 128 16.18 4.93 5.08
CA ASP A 128 16.23 4.15 6.33
C ASP A 128 14.83 3.68 6.76
N LEU A 129 14.35 2.61 6.12
CA LEU A 129 13.07 1.98 6.43
C LEU A 129 13.10 0.46 6.36
N ASN A 130 12.07 -0.16 6.93
CA ASN A 130 11.65 -1.51 6.58
C ASN A 130 10.40 -1.44 5.70
N GLY A 131 10.37 -2.22 4.63
CA GLY A 131 9.30 -2.10 3.63
C GLY A 131 9.11 -3.30 2.73
N LEU A 132 7.91 -3.35 2.14
CA LEU A 132 7.60 -4.18 0.99
C LEU A 132 7.07 -3.28 -0.12
N VAL A 133 7.71 -3.35 -1.28
CA VAL A 133 7.47 -2.44 -2.39
C VAL A 133 7.35 -3.25 -3.68
N MET A 134 6.34 -2.96 -4.49
CA MET A 134 6.15 -3.54 -5.82
C MET A 134 6.31 -2.45 -6.87
N GLY A 135 6.81 -2.79 -8.04
CA GLY A 135 6.93 -1.85 -9.14
C GLY A 135 7.83 -2.37 -10.25
N VAL A 136 8.38 -1.46 -11.01
CA VAL A 136 9.31 -1.76 -12.10
C VAL A 136 10.59 -0.99 -11.83
N ASN A 137 11.75 -1.67 -11.89
CA ASN A 137 13.07 -1.06 -11.70
C ASN A 137 13.25 -0.24 -10.40
N TYR A 138 12.61 -0.61 -9.28
CA TYR A 138 12.89 0.01 -7.97
C TYR A 138 14.39 -0.05 -7.63
N THR A 139 14.98 -1.21 -7.92
CA THR A 139 16.43 -1.39 -8.05
C THR A 139 16.70 -2.12 -9.37
N GLY A 140 17.82 -1.83 -10.03
CA GLY A 140 18.18 -2.51 -11.28
C GLY A 140 17.49 -1.94 -12.51
N SER A 141 17.40 -2.73 -13.58
CA SER A 141 16.92 -2.32 -14.90
C SER A 141 16.44 -3.51 -15.73
N SER A 142 15.70 -4.46 -15.12
CA SER A 142 15.19 -5.64 -15.84
C SER A 142 13.88 -5.37 -16.56
N ASP A 143 13.23 -4.25 -16.26
CA ASP A 143 11.87 -3.89 -16.72
C ASP A 143 10.79 -4.89 -16.30
N LEU A 144 11.14 -5.89 -15.49
CA LEU A 144 10.22 -6.87 -14.94
C LEU A 144 9.47 -6.28 -13.74
N VAL A 145 8.16 -6.51 -13.69
CA VAL A 145 7.39 -6.25 -12.48
C VAL A 145 7.94 -7.12 -11.37
N SER A 146 8.30 -6.51 -10.24
CA SER A 146 8.94 -7.21 -9.14
C SER A 146 8.42 -6.74 -7.78
N LEU A 147 8.61 -7.57 -6.77
CA LEU A 147 8.40 -7.27 -5.35
C LEU A 147 9.76 -7.28 -4.67
N TRP A 148 10.04 -6.22 -3.91
CA TRP A 148 11.25 -6.12 -3.10
C TRP A 148 10.91 -6.12 -1.61
N LYS A 149 11.85 -6.68 -0.85
CA LYS A 149 11.93 -6.56 0.60
C LYS A 149 13.04 -5.61 0.96
N ILE A 150 12.71 -4.62 1.79
CA ILE A 150 13.65 -3.64 2.33
C ILE A 150 13.81 -3.92 3.82
N VAL A 151 15.03 -4.20 4.25
CA VAL A 151 15.39 -4.39 5.66
C VAL A 151 16.46 -3.37 6.00
N GLU A 152 16.16 -2.44 6.92
CA GLU A 152 17.09 -1.38 7.33
C GLU A 152 17.70 -0.62 6.14
N GLY A 153 16.87 -0.33 5.13
CA GLY A 153 17.25 0.36 3.89
C GLY A 153 17.88 -0.50 2.79
N ASP A 154 18.27 -1.74 3.10
CA ASP A 154 18.80 -2.67 2.11
C ASP A 154 17.67 -3.38 1.35
N ALA A 155 17.49 -3.01 0.08
CA ALA A 155 16.50 -3.60 -0.81
C ALA A 155 17.02 -4.88 -1.47
N SER A 156 16.21 -5.93 -1.43
CA SER A 156 16.47 -7.22 -2.08
C SER A 156 15.23 -7.67 -2.85
N VAL A 157 15.43 -8.24 -4.04
CA VAL A 157 14.32 -8.79 -4.85
C VAL A 157 13.75 -10.01 -4.13
N LEU A 158 12.47 -9.94 -3.78
CA LEU A 158 11.73 -11.03 -3.16
C LEU A 158 11.03 -11.90 -4.22
N LEU A 159 10.49 -11.27 -5.26
CA LEU A 159 9.93 -11.92 -6.43
C LEU A 159 10.26 -11.06 -7.65
N GLU A 160 10.90 -11.65 -8.65
CA GLU A 160 10.93 -11.11 -10.01
C GLU A 160 9.90 -11.90 -10.82
N THR A 161 8.90 -11.21 -11.40
CA THR A 161 7.86 -11.88 -12.18
C THR A 161 8.32 -12.19 -13.60
N GLY A 162 7.55 -12.97 -14.35
CA GLY A 162 7.78 -13.16 -15.78
C GLY A 162 7.24 -12.02 -16.67
N PHE A 163 6.66 -10.97 -16.09
CA PHE A 163 5.99 -9.91 -16.84
C PHE A 163 6.91 -8.73 -17.07
N ASN A 164 7.36 -8.55 -18.31
CA ASN A 164 8.15 -7.39 -18.75
C ASN A 164 7.23 -6.21 -19.04
N TYR A 165 7.37 -5.14 -18.24
CA TYR A 165 6.54 -3.95 -18.34
C TYR A 165 6.79 -3.18 -19.64
N GLU A 166 8.04 -2.99 -20.06
CA GLU A 166 8.35 -2.26 -21.31
C GLU A 166 7.80 -3.00 -22.54
N GLU A 167 7.92 -4.33 -22.58
CA GLU A 167 7.49 -5.12 -23.73
C GLU A 167 5.96 -5.28 -23.83
N ASN A 168 5.25 -5.29 -22.69
CA ASN A 168 3.85 -5.66 -22.63
C ASN A 168 2.90 -4.51 -22.28
N VAL A 169 3.43 -3.33 -21.89
CA VAL A 169 2.62 -2.16 -21.49
C VAL A 169 2.99 -0.95 -22.33
N SER A 170 2.02 -0.44 -23.08
CA SER A 170 2.15 0.79 -23.85
C SER A 170 2.04 2.01 -22.93
N THR A 171 2.55 3.16 -23.36
CA THR A 171 2.57 4.39 -22.57
C THR A 171 1.19 4.99 -22.27
N SER A 172 0.14 4.52 -22.96
CA SER A 172 -1.25 4.89 -22.74
C SER A 172 -2.03 3.88 -21.90
N ASP A 173 -1.46 2.69 -21.68
CA ASP A 173 -2.18 1.58 -21.08
C ASP A 173 -2.41 1.83 -19.59
N ILE A 174 -3.60 1.44 -19.14
CA ILE A 174 -4.02 1.54 -17.76
C ILE A 174 -4.03 0.14 -17.19
N ILE A 175 -3.22 -0.10 -16.16
CA ILE A 175 -3.03 -1.43 -15.59
C ILE A 175 -3.56 -1.45 -14.16
N ASN A 176 -4.44 -2.41 -13.85
CA ASN A 176 -4.79 -2.73 -12.48
C ASN A 176 -3.81 -3.79 -11.94
N PHE A 177 -3.23 -3.51 -10.78
CA PHE A 177 -2.43 -4.48 -10.03
C PHE A 177 -3.20 -4.95 -8.81
N GLU A 178 -3.18 -6.25 -8.56
CA GLU A 178 -3.60 -6.85 -7.30
C GLU A 178 -2.41 -7.60 -6.70
N VAL A 179 -1.99 -7.20 -5.50
CA VAL A 179 -1.01 -7.95 -4.72
C VAL A 179 -1.73 -8.56 -3.53
N THR A 180 -1.54 -9.85 -3.31
CA THR A 180 -2.11 -10.53 -2.14
C THR A 180 -1.02 -11.11 -1.26
N ARG A 181 -1.29 -11.16 0.04
CA ARG A 181 -0.48 -11.90 1.02
C ARG A 181 -1.39 -12.77 1.88
N THR A 182 -1.16 -14.08 1.88
CA THR A 182 -1.88 -15.01 2.77
C THR A 182 -1.26 -15.04 4.18
N LEU A 183 -1.99 -15.64 5.13
CA LEU A 183 -1.49 -15.89 6.48
C LEU A 183 -0.17 -16.68 6.51
N SER A 184 0.03 -17.61 5.58
CA SER A 184 1.25 -18.41 5.47
C SER A 184 2.41 -17.66 4.83
N GLY A 185 2.23 -16.39 4.46
CA GLY A 185 3.24 -15.59 3.76
C GLY A 185 3.33 -15.87 2.26
N LEU A 186 2.31 -16.46 1.64
CA LEU A 186 2.28 -16.55 0.18
C LEU A 186 1.92 -15.18 -0.38
N TRP A 187 2.86 -14.59 -1.11
CA TRP A 187 2.69 -13.39 -1.92
C TRP A 187 2.33 -13.79 -3.35
N GLU A 188 1.34 -13.13 -3.93
CA GLU A 188 0.98 -13.28 -5.34
C GLU A 188 0.74 -11.89 -5.94
N ILE A 189 1.24 -11.68 -7.16
CA ILE A 189 0.95 -10.49 -7.97
C ILE A 189 0.09 -10.93 -9.15
N LYS A 190 -1.05 -10.27 -9.31
CA LYS A 190 -1.90 -10.35 -10.48
C LYS A 190 -1.99 -9.00 -11.16
N ILE A 191 -2.23 -9.04 -12.46
CA ILE A 191 -2.47 -7.86 -13.28
C ILE A 191 -3.76 -8.01 -14.05
N ASP A 192 -4.35 -6.89 -14.39
CA ASP A 192 -5.42 -6.81 -15.37
C ASP A 192 -5.14 -5.64 -16.31
N THR A 193 -5.02 -5.97 -17.60
CA THR A 193 -4.76 -5.03 -18.68
C THR A 193 -5.98 -4.86 -19.59
N SER A 194 -7.15 -5.37 -19.18
CA SER A 194 -8.40 -5.24 -19.93
C SER A 194 -9.11 -3.93 -19.60
N ASP A 195 -9.86 -3.39 -20.56
CA ASP A 195 -10.54 -2.09 -20.43
C ASP A 195 -11.57 -2.01 -19.28
N ASN A 196 -11.98 -3.14 -18.70
CA ASN A 196 -13.01 -3.20 -17.65
C ASN A 196 -12.55 -3.89 -16.36
N PHE A 197 -11.26 -4.20 -16.24
CA PHE A 197 -10.65 -4.89 -15.11
C PHE A 197 -11.41 -6.13 -14.62
N ASN A 198 -11.88 -6.97 -15.55
CA ASN A 198 -12.63 -8.19 -15.24
C ASN A 198 -11.86 -9.51 -15.43
N HIS A 199 -10.57 -9.43 -15.75
CA HIS A 199 -9.69 -10.54 -16.06
C HIS A 199 -8.31 -10.36 -15.42
N GLN A 200 -8.23 -10.63 -14.12
CA GLN A 200 -6.94 -10.70 -13.43
C GLN A 200 -6.16 -11.97 -13.81
N ILE A 201 -4.88 -11.81 -14.13
CA ILE A 201 -3.93 -12.87 -14.47
C ILE A 201 -2.80 -12.86 -13.45
N SER A 202 -2.51 -14.01 -12.84
CA SER A 202 -1.34 -14.18 -11.96
C SER A 202 -0.05 -14.13 -12.79
N ILE A 203 0.88 -13.26 -12.39
CA ILE A 203 2.18 -13.09 -13.06
C ILE A 203 3.36 -13.57 -12.22
N GLY A 204 3.13 -13.91 -10.96
CA GLY A 204 4.16 -14.50 -10.10
C GLY A 204 3.70 -14.67 -8.66
N SER A 205 4.38 -15.57 -7.95
CA SER A 205 4.18 -15.77 -6.52
C SER A 205 5.46 -16.21 -5.83
N VAL A 206 5.57 -15.93 -4.54
CA VAL A 206 6.68 -16.34 -3.68
C VAL A 206 6.18 -16.52 -2.25
N THR A 207 6.76 -17.46 -1.50
CA THR A 207 6.45 -17.59 -0.06
C THR A 207 7.53 -16.92 0.75
N ASP A 208 7.13 -15.98 1.60
CA ASP A 208 8.00 -15.29 2.54
C ASP A 208 7.24 -14.86 3.80
N SER A 209 7.76 -15.29 4.95
CA SER A 209 7.13 -15.05 6.25
C SER A 209 7.61 -13.79 6.94
N TRP A 210 8.56 -13.04 6.36
CA TRP A 210 9.05 -11.81 6.97
C TRP A 210 7.94 -10.76 7.01
N LEU A 211 7.86 -10.07 8.14
CA LEU A 211 6.86 -9.05 8.40
C LEU A 211 7.49 -7.95 9.25
N MET A 212 6.93 -6.75 9.11
CA MET A 212 7.28 -5.59 9.91
C MET A 212 6.00 -4.83 10.31
N PRO A 213 6.06 -3.96 11.34
CA PRO A 213 4.95 -3.08 11.68
C PRO A 213 4.65 -2.08 10.55
N CYS A 214 3.53 -2.27 9.86
CA CYS A 214 3.09 -1.34 8.83
C CYS A 214 2.54 -0.05 9.44
N ARG A 215 3.01 1.09 8.94
CA ARG A 215 2.54 2.42 9.32
C ARG A 215 2.07 3.25 8.13
N HIS A 216 2.58 2.97 6.94
CA HIS A 216 2.24 3.70 5.72
C HIS A 216 2.21 2.77 4.50
N PHE A 217 1.51 3.19 3.47
CA PHE A 217 1.77 2.81 2.08
C PHE A 217 2.16 4.08 1.32
N GLY A 218 2.67 3.95 0.10
CA GLY A 218 3.05 5.12 -0.68
C GLY A 218 3.52 4.82 -2.09
N ILE A 219 3.84 5.88 -2.82
CA ILE A 219 4.32 5.84 -4.19
C ILE A 219 5.68 6.51 -4.26
N TYR A 220 6.59 5.89 -4.98
CA TYR A 220 7.89 6.41 -5.36
C TYR A 220 7.93 6.58 -6.88
N TYR A 221 8.45 7.74 -7.31
CA TYR A 221 8.60 8.04 -8.73
C TYR A 221 9.96 8.68 -8.98
N GLU A 222 10.77 8.00 -9.77
CA GLU A 222 12.05 8.50 -10.28
C GLU A 222 11.89 8.82 -11.76
N TYR A 223 12.34 9.99 -12.18
CA TYR A 223 12.11 10.48 -13.54
C TYR A 223 13.21 11.45 -13.98
N SER A 224 13.41 11.56 -15.28
CA SER A 224 14.12 12.65 -15.94
C SER A 224 13.20 13.84 -16.19
N SER A 225 13.75 15.03 -16.47
CA SER A 225 12.94 16.25 -16.67
C SER A 225 11.91 16.12 -17.79
N SER A 226 12.22 15.42 -18.88
CA SER A 226 11.26 15.20 -19.97
C SER A 226 10.15 14.19 -19.62
N GLN A 227 10.28 13.54 -18.48
CA GLN A 227 9.44 12.46 -18.00
C GLN A 227 8.71 12.80 -16.70
N ASP A 228 8.79 14.05 -16.24
CA ASP A 228 7.89 14.51 -15.19
C ASP A 228 6.41 14.45 -15.63
N ARG A 229 5.52 14.45 -14.65
CA ARG A 229 4.05 14.51 -14.84
C ARG A 229 3.49 13.41 -15.73
N LYS A 230 4.13 12.24 -15.69
CA LYS A 230 3.75 11.07 -16.49
C LYS A 230 3.54 9.82 -15.64
N LEU A 231 3.07 10.01 -14.42
CA LEU A 231 2.62 8.93 -13.54
C LEU A 231 1.28 9.31 -12.92
N TRP A 232 0.32 8.40 -13.09
CA TRP A 232 -1.02 8.49 -12.51
C TRP A 232 -1.31 7.22 -11.73
N ILE A 233 -1.97 7.37 -10.59
CA ILE A 233 -2.43 6.29 -9.72
C ILE A 233 -3.89 6.52 -9.39
N ASP A 234 -4.69 5.46 -9.38
CA ASP A 234 -6.12 5.54 -9.09
C ASP A 234 -6.64 4.32 -8.33
N ASP A 235 -7.86 4.44 -7.78
CA ASP A 235 -8.61 3.37 -7.11
C ASP A 235 -7.77 2.50 -6.17
N ILE A 236 -7.07 3.16 -5.24
CA ILE A 236 -6.25 2.44 -4.25
C ILE A 236 -7.19 1.77 -3.23
N SER A 237 -7.17 0.45 -3.17
CA SER A 237 -7.86 -0.37 -2.16
C SER A 237 -6.88 -1.22 -1.38
N ILE A 238 -6.94 -1.17 -0.05
CA ILE A 238 -6.17 -2.05 0.83
C ILE A 238 -7.14 -2.73 1.78
N GLN A 239 -7.29 -4.04 1.64
CA GLN A 239 -8.23 -4.86 2.39
C GLN A 239 -7.49 -5.84 3.27
N GLY A 240 -7.96 -6.00 4.50
CA GLY A 240 -7.37 -6.93 5.45
C GLY A 240 -7.98 -6.77 6.83
N ARG A 241 -7.30 -7.32 7.83
CA ARG A 241 -7.69 -7.12 9.23
C ARG A 241 -6.99 -5.92 9.82
N PHE A 242 -7.78 -5.07 10.46
CA PHE A 242 -7.31 -3.87 11.15
C PHE A 242 -7.67 -3.96 12.63
N PHE A 243 -6.68 -3.84 13.53
CA PHE A 243 -6.92 -3.76 14.98
C PHE A 243 -6.52 -2.40 15.50
N LYS A 244 -7.45 -1.66 16.10
CA LYS A 244 -7.10 -0.44 16.83
C LYS A 244 -6.12 -0.78 17.94
N ASP A 245 -5.03 -0.04 18.03
CA ASP A 245 -4.19 -0.06 19.22
C ASP A 245 -5.06 0.33 20.44
N THR A 246 -5.17 -0.58 21.41
CA THR A 246 -5.85 -0.38 22.70
C THR A 246 -4.94 0.26 23.73
#